data_AF-A0A448IH87-F1
#
_entry.id   AF-A0A448IH87-F1
#
_cell.length_a   1.000
_cell.length_b   1.000
_cell.length_c   1.000
_cell.angle_alpha   90.00
_cell.angle_beta   90.00
_cell.angle_gamma   90.00
#
_symmetry.space_group_name_H-M   'P 1'
#
loop_
_entity.id
_entity.type
_entity.pdbx_description
1 polymer ?
#
loop_
_entity_poly.entity_id
_entity_poly.type
_entity_poly.pdbx_seq_one_letter_code
_entity_poly.pdbx_strand_id
1 'polypeptide(L)'
;MNSRNTVVRSLHDLGAAAWFGGSLMGAVGVNGAAASVDDPRDRAKVAAAGWGRWSPVSAAAIGAHLVGGAGILLANRGRATHQAGVRSNTVAKIVLTGAALGATVYSGVLGAKTAQGEGHAVEGATEPAASTPDDVAAAQRQLRYLQWALPVLTGSLVVLGAQQGEQQRPSQVIAGVGSAIARRVGG
;
A
#
# COMPACT_ATOMS: atom_id res chain seq x y z
N MET A 1 17.63 -29.25 -3.37
CA MET A 1 16.81 -28.75 -4.49
C MET A 1 16.67 -27.25 -4.33
N ASN A 2 17.16 -26.47 -5.29
CA ASN A 2 17.00 -25.01 -5.31
C ASN A 2 15.51 -24.71 -5.53
N SER A 3 14.72 -24.63 -4.46
CA SER A 3 13.32 -24.19 -4.54
C SER A 3 13.33 -22.73 -4.95
N ARG A 4 13.22 -22.47 -6.26
CA ARG A 4 13.03 -21.13 -6.80
C ARG A 4 11.79 -20.54 -6.13
N ASN A 5 11.98 -19.57 -5.24
CA ASN A 5 10.88 -18.82 -4.59
C ASN A 5 10.13 -17.91 -5.58
N THR A 6 10.15 -18.20 -6.88
CA THR A 6 9.57 -17.37 -7.93
C THR A 6 8.10 -17.12 -7.67
N VAL A 7 7.31 -18.15 -7.34
CA VAL A 7 5.86 -17.99 -7.07
C VAL A 7 5.63 -17.05 -5.89
N VAL A 8 6.29 -17.31 -4.75
CA VAL A 8 6.17 -16.51 -3.53
C VAL A 8 6.60 -15.05 -3.78
N ARG A 9 7.67 -14.86 -4.54
CA ARG A 9 8.19 -13.54 -4.89
C ARG A 9 7.27 -12.81 -5.86
N SER A 10 6.68 -13.52 -6.84
CA SER A 10 5.68 -12.96 -7.74
C SER A 10 4.42 -12.54 -6.98
N LEU A 11 3.93 -13.35 -6.03
CA LEU A 11 2.80 -12.97 -5.17
C LEU A 11 3.11 -11.68 -4.39
N HIS A 12 4.30 -11.62 -3.78
CA HIS A 12 4.77 -10.44 -3.05
C HIS A 12 4.83 -9.19 -3.94
N ASP A 13 5.51 -9.29 -5.09
CA ASP A 13 5.84 -8.16 -5.95
C ASP A 13 4.62 -7.68 -6.77
N LEU A 14 3.83 -8.60 -7.34
CA LEU A 14 2.59 -8.25 -8.06
C LEU A 14 1.51 -7.72 -7.11
N GLY A 15 1.41 -8.29 -5.91
CA GLY A 15 0.48 -7.80 -4.88
C GLY A 15 0.80 -6.36 -4.48
N ALA A 16 2.08 -6.04 -4.23
CA ALA A 16 2.52 -4.67 -3.94
C ALA A 16 2.26 -3.72 -5.11
N ALA A 17 2.58 -4.14 -6.34
CA ALA A 17 2.39 -3.33 -7.54
C ALA A 17 0.92 -3.01 -7.80
N ALA A 18 0.03 -4.00 -7.68
CA ALA A 18 -1.41 -3.80 -7.84
C ALA A 18 -2.00 -2.92 -6.73
N TRP A 19 -1.55 -3.09 -5.48
CA TRP A 19 -1.99 -2.23 -4.36
C TRP A 19 -1.56 -0.77 -4.56
N PHE A 20 -0.29 -0.55 -4.91
CA PHE A 20 0.23 0.78 -5.24
C PHE A 20 -0.48 1.39 -6.44
N GLY A 21 -0.46 0.71 -7.58
CA GLY A 21 -1.05 1.19 -8.83
C GLY A 21 -2.55 1.46 -8.70
N GLY A 22 -3.27 0.58 -8.01
CA GLY A 22 -4.69 0.76 -7.72
C GLY A 22 -4.99 1.96 -6.84
N SER A 23 -4.20 2.18 -5.77
CA SER A 23 -4.38 3.35 -4.92
C SER A 23 -4.10 4.66 -5.66
N LEU A 24 -3.06 4.69 -6.50
CA LEU A 24 -2.69 5.87 -7.30
C LEU A 24 -3.72 6.14 -8.39
N MET A 25 -4.14 5.10 -9.12
CA MET A 25 -5.21 5.21 -10.13
C MET A 25 -6.54 5.60 -9.49
N GLY A 26 -6.81 5.17 -8.26
CA GLY A 26 -7.98 5.59 -7.51
C GLY A 26 -7.96 7.08 -7.19
N ALA A 27 -6.85 7.59 -6.66
CA ALA A 27 -6.69 8.99 -6.32
C ALA A 27 -6.70 9.91 -7.55
N VAL A 28 -6.01 9.52 -8.63
CA VAL A 28 -5.88 10.34 -9.84
C VAL A 28 -7.05 10.13 -10.80
N GLY A 29 -7.30 8.88 -11.17
CA GLY A 29 -8.25 8.53 -12.21
C GLY A 29 -9.68 8.43 -11.69
N VAL A 30 -9.96 7.62 -10.66
CA VAL A 30 -11.33 7.42 -10.17
C VAL A 30 -11.89 8.70 -9.55
N ASN A 31 -11.17 9.28 -8.59
CA ASN A 31 -11.61 10.50 -7.91
C ASN A 31 -11.59 11.71 -8.86
N GLY A 32 -10.57 11.82 -9.73
CA GLY A 32 -10.48 12.89 -10.72
C GLY A 32 -11.60 12.83 -11.78
N ALA A 33 -11.89 11.64 -12.32
CA ALA A 33 -12.98 11.48 -13.29
C ALA A 33 -14.35 11.74 -12.65
N ALA A 34 -14.55 11.36 -11.39
CA ALA A 34 -15.79 11.62 -10.67
C ALA A 34 -16.10 13.12 -10.54
N ALA A 35 -15.09 13.99 -10.44
CA ALA A 35 -15.29 15.44 -10.41
C ALA A 35 -15.82 16.03 -11.75
N SER A 36 -15.69 15.28 -12.85
CA SER A 36 -16.20 15.69 -14.18
C SER A 36 -17.66 15.31 -14.41
N VAL A 37 -18.35 14.72 -13.43
CA VAL A 37 -19.79 14.42 -13.53
C VAL A 37 -20.60 15.71 -13.36
N ASP A 38 -21.53 15.93 -14.29
CA ASP A 38 -22.32 17.17 -14.38
C ASP A 38 -23.18 17.40 -13.12
N ASP A 39 -23.94 16.40 -12.68
CA ASP A 39 -24.72 16.48 -11.45
C ASP A 39 -23.81 16.30 -10.22
N PRO A 40 -23.64 17.32 -9.36
CA PRO A 40 -22.81 17.24 -8.17
C PRO A 40 -23.27 16.17 -7.16
N ARG A 41 -24.54 15.75 -7.22
CA ARG A 41 -25.11 14.70 -6.35
C ARG A 41 -24.69 13.30 -6.78
N ASP A 42 -24.29 13.12 -8.04
CA ASP A 42 -23.85 11.83 -8.58
C ASP A 42 -22.33 11.62 -8.49
N ARG A 43 -21.54 12.69 -8.28
CA ARG A 43 -20.06 12.61 -8.20
C ARG A 43 -19.57 11.59 -7.17
N ALA A 44 -20.08 11.67 -5.93
CA ALA A 44 -19.70 10.72 -4.86
C ALA A 44 -20.11 9.28 -5.21
N LYS A 45 -21.29 9.10 -5.80
CA LYS A 45 -21.82 7.79 -6.19
C LYS A 45 -20.99 7.14 -7.29
N VAL A 46 -20.57 7.90 -8.30
CA VAL A 46 -19.69 7.42 -9.37
C VAL A 46 -18.33 7.00 -8.82
N ALA A 47 -17.72 7.82 -7.96
CA ALA A 47 -16.48 7.46 -7.28
C ALA A 47 -16.63 6.18 -6.44
N ALA A 48 -17.68 6.10 -5.62
CA ALA A 48 -17.98 4.93 -4.79
C ALA A 48 -18.18 3.67 -5.64
N ALA A 49 -18.84 3.77 -6.79
CA ALA A 49 -19.02 2.65 -7.70
C ALA A 49 -17.70 2.21 -8.35
N GLY A 50 -16.77 3.13 -8.62
CA GLY A 50 -15.42 2.82 -9.07
C GLY A 50 -14.62 2.06 -8.01
N TRP A 51 -14.60 2.60 -6.79
CA TRP A 51 -13.93 1.98 -5.64
C TRP A 51 -14.56 0.64 -5.24
N GLY A 52 -15.89 0.48 -5.37
CA GLY A 52 -16.59 -0.77 -5.11
C GLY A 52 -16.16 -1.90 -6.05
N ARG A 53 -15.89 -1.58 -7.32
CA ARG A 53 -15.36 -2.55 -8.30
C ARG A 53 -13.89 -2.89 -8.05
N TRP A 54 -13.10 -1.91 -7.59
CA TRP A 54 -11.68 -2.10 -7.30
C TRP A 54 -11.42 -2.85 -5.98
N SER A 55 -12.27 -2.66 -4.97
CA SER A 55 -12.05 -3.17 -3.60
C SER A 55 -11.76 -4.68 -3.52
N PRO A 56 -12.49 -5.58 -4.21
CA PRO A 56 -12.16 -7.01 -4.21
C PRO A 56 -10.78 -7.32 -4.82
N VAL A 57 -10.41 -6.61 -5.89
CA VAL A 57 -9.09 -6.75 -6.53
C VAL A 57 -7.99 -6.26 -5.59
N SER A 58 -8.21 -5.13 -4.91
CA SER A 58 -7.30 -4.60 -3.90
C SER A 58 -7.11 -5.59 -2.74
N ALA A 59 -8.18 -6.21 -2.25
CA ALA A 59 -8.10 -7.20 -1.19
C ALA A 59 -7.29 -8.44 -1.61
N ALA A 60 -7.49 -8.92 -2.85
CA ALA A 60 -6.70 -10.01 -3.40
C ALA A 60 -5.21 -9.64 -3.56
N ALA A 61 -4.92 -8.43 -4.04
CA ALA A 61 -3.56 -7.91 -4.17
C ALA A 61 -2.84 -7.82 -2.82
N ILE A 62 -3.52 -7.28 -1.80
CA ILE A 62 -3.02 -7.23 -0.42
C ILE A 62 -2.76 -8.64 0.11
N GLY A 63 -3.72 -9.55 -0.06
CA GLY A 63 -3.57 -10.94 0.36
C GLY A 63 -2.36 -11.62 -0.30
N ALA A 64 -2.20 -11.47 -1.61
CA ALA A 64 -1.05 -11.97 -2.35
C ALA A 64 0.27 -11.39 -1.82
N HIS A 65 0.31 -10.07 -1.56
CA HIS A 65 1.49 -9.42 -1.01
C HIS A 65 1.89 -9.99 0.36
N LEU A 66 0.91 -10.17 1.25
CA LEU A 66 1.14 -10.68 2.61
C LEU A 66 1.57 -12.15 2.60
N VAL A 67 0.92 -13.00 1.79
CA VAL A 67 1.29 -14.42 1.65
C VAL A 67 2.70 -14.54 1.08
N GLY A 68 3.02 -13.77 0.03
CA GLY A 68 4.36 -13.70 -0.53
C GLY A 68 5.40 -13.23 0.48
N GLY A 69 5.09 -12.17 1.23
CA GLY A 69 5.97 -11.63 2.28
C GLY A 69 6.26 -12.63 3.39
N ALA A 70 5.22 -13.31 3.89
CA ALA A 70 5.36 -14.36 4.90
C ALA A 70 6.23 -15.53 4.40
N GLY A 71 6.02 -15.97 3.15
CA GLY A 71 6.85 -17.01 2.53
C GLY A 71 8.32 -16.58 2.40
N ILE A 72 8.59 -15.33 2.01
CA ILE A 72 9.96 -14.78 1.94
C ILE A 72 10.61 -14.73 3.34
N LEU A 73 9.86 -14.33 4.37
CA LEU A 73 10.37 -14.28 5.74
C LEU A 73 10.70 -15.67 6.27
N LEU A 74 9.82 -16.65 6.07
CA LEU A 74 10.04 -18.04 6.46
C LEU A 74 11.26 -18.65 5.76
N ALA A 75 11.40 -18.42 4.45
CA ALA A 75 12.53 -18.91 3.67
C ALA A 75 13.88 -18.28 4.09
N ASN A 76 13.87 -17.05 4.63
CA ASN A 76 15.07 -16.32 5.03
C ASN A 76 15.30 -16.28 6.55
N ARG A 77 14.56 -17.07 7.34
CA ARG A 77 14.59 -17.04 8.81
C ARG A 77 16.00 -17.15 9.41
N GLY A 78 16.87 -18.00 8.84
CA GLY A 78 18.26 -18.18 9.32
C GLY A 78 19.22 -17.03 8.98
N ARG A 79 18.89 -16.20 7.99
CA ARG A 79 19.68 -14.99 7.65
C ARG A 79 19.28 -13.81 8.53
N ALA A 80 17.99 -13.68 8.84
CA ALA A 80 17.48 -12.60 9.69
C ALA A 80 18.00 -12.67 11.13
N THR A 81 18.32 -13.86 11.63
CA THR A 81 18.89 -14.09 12.96
C THR A 81 20.37 -13.73 13.08
N HIS A 82 21.10 -13.62 11.97
CA HIS A 82 22.56 -13.47 11.98
C HIS A 82 23.06 -12.15 11.36
N GLN A 83 22.19 -11.34 10.76
CA GLN A 83 22.55 -10.06 10.13
C GLN A 83 21.66 -8.93 10.64
N ALA A 84 22.21 -8.05 11.48
CA ALA A 84 21.47 -6.94 12.10
C ALA A 84 20.80 -6.00 11.08
N GLY A 85 21.46 -5.73 9.93
CA GLY A 85 20.90 -4.90 8.86
C GLY A 85 19.68 -5.53 8.15
N VAL A 86 19.60 -6.86 8.08
CA VAL A 86 18.44 -7.57 7.52
C VAL A 86 17.25 -7.47 8.46
N ARG A 87 17.50 -7.45 9.78
CA ARG A 87 16.46 -7.31 10.80
C ARG A 87 15.82 -5.92 10.79
N SER A 88 16.61 -4.84 10.72
CA SER A 88 16.03 -3.48 10.70
C SER A 88 15.18 -3.22 9.46
N ASN A 89 15.63 -3.67 8.28
CA ASN A 89 14.87 -3.54 7.03
C ASN A 89 13.56 -4.35 7.08
N THR A 90 13.60 -5.55 7.67
CA THR A 90 12.40 -6.37 7.90
C THR A 90 11.38 -5.65 8.80
N VAL A 91 11.85 -5.08 9.92
CA VAL A 91 10.97 -4.34 10.84
C VAL A 91 10.36 -3.12 10.16
N ALA A 92 11.15 -2.35 9.42
CA ALA A 92 10.67 -1.19 8.67
C ALA A 92 9.56 -1.58 7.67
N LYS A 93 9.75 -2.68 6.93
CA LYS A 93 8.73 -3.22 6.03
C LYS A 93 7.45 -3.62 6.77
N ILE A 94 7.55 -4.35 7.88
CA ILE A 94 6.38 -4.78 8.65
C ILE A 94 5.58 -3.57 9.14
N VAL A 95 6.25 -2.57 9.71
CA VAL A 95 5.60 -1.34 10.17
C VAL A 95 4.91 -0.63 9.01
N LEU A 96 5.60 -0.48 7.88
CA LEU A 96 5.06 0.19 6.70
C LEU A 96 3.86 -0.57 6.10
N THR A 97 3.93 -1.91 6.02
CA THR A 97 2.81 -2.76 5.60
C THR A 97 1.62 -2.61 6.55
N GLY A 98 1.86 -2.61 7.87
CA GLY A 98 0.81 -2.39 8.86
C GLY A 98 0.14 -1.02 8.73
N ALA A 99 0.92 0.04 8.51
CA ALA A 99 0.40 1.37 8.27
C ALA A 99 -0.43 1.45 6.98
N ALA A 100 0.05 0.83 5.89
CA ALA A 100 -0.69 0.76 4.63
C ALA A 100 -2.02 -0.01 4.76
N LEU A 101 -2.03 -1.13 5.49
CA LEU A 101 -3.24 -1.90 5.80
C LEU A 101 -4.24 -1.06 6.60
N GLY A 102 -3.78 -0.41 7.68
CA GLY A 102 -4.62 0.45 8.50
C GLY A 102 -5.24 1.59 7.69
N ALA A 103 -4.43 2.27 6.88
CA ALA A 103 -4.90 3.33 5.98
C ALA A 103 -5.92 2.81 4.95
N THR A 104 -5.76 1.59 4.44
CA THR A 104 -6.68 0.99 3.47
C THR A 104 -8.03 0.69 4.10
N VAL A 105 -8.02 0.03 5.26
CA VAL A 105 -9.25 -0.29 6.00
C VAL A 105 -9.96 1.00 6.40
N TYR A 106 -9.23 1.98 6.92
CA TYR A 106 -9.82 3.24 7.34
C TYR A 106 -10.40 4.03 6.16
N SER A 107 -9.72 4.05 5.01
CA SER A 107 -10.27 4.64 3.79
C SER A 107 -11.56 3.94 3.34
N GLY A 108 -11.65 2.62 3.47
CA GLY A 108 -12.87 1.87 3.19
C GLY A 108 -14.04 2.27 4.10
N VAL A 109 -13.79 2.41 5.40
CA VAL A 109 -14.80 2.88 6.37
C VAL A 109 -15.29 4.28 6.04
N LEU A 110 -14.36 5.21 5.78
CA LEU A 110 -14.72 6.58 5.40
C LEU A 110 -15.43 6.63 4.05
N GLY A 111 -15.02 5.82 3.07
CA GLY A 111 -15.69 5.70 1.78
C GLY A 111 -17.14 5.23 1.91
N ALA A 112 -17.37 4.21 2.74
CA ALA A 112 -18.73 3.76 3.06
C ALA A 112 -19.56 4.86 3.73
N LYS A 113 -18.96 5.67 4.62
CA LYS A 113 -19.63 6.82 5.22
C LYS A 113 -19.96 7.90 4.18
N THR A 114 -19.05 8.18 3.24
CA THR A 114 -19.34 9.17 2.18
C THR A 114 -20.46 8.72 1.25
N ALA A 115 -20.61 7.41 1.01
CA ALA A 115 -21.71 6.86 0.23
C ALA A 115 -23.08 6.98 0.94
N GLN A 116 -23.11 7.10 2.28
CA GLN A 116 -24.37 7.34 3.01
C GLN A 116 -24.91 8.76 2.82
N GLY A 117 -24.06 9.70 2.40
CA GLY A 117 -24.45 11.07 2.03
C GLY A 117 -25.13 11.19 0.67
N GLU A 118 -25.52 10.07 0.03
CA GLU A 118 -26.16 10.04 -1.28
C GLU A 118 -27.34 11.04 -1.37
N GLY A 119 -27.42 11.74 -2.51
CA GLY A 119 -28.42 12.78 -2.76
C GLY A 119 -28.00 14.20 -2.36
N HIS A 120 -26.90 14.35 -1.61
CA HIS A 120 -26.32 15.67 -1.31
C HIS A 120 -25.24 16.02 -2.33
N ALA A 121 -25.21 17.29 -2.76
CA ALA A 121 -24.16 17.77 -3.65
C ALA A 121 -22.79 17.67 -2.98
N VAL A 122 -21.78 17.24 -3.73
CA VAL A 122 -20.37 17.30 -3.37
C VAL A 122 -19.58 17.91 -4.52
N GLU A 123 -18.44 18.54 -4.24
CA GLU A 123 -17.57 19.07 -5.29
C GLU A 123 -16.77 17.98 -5.99
N GLY A 124 -16.41 16.92 -5.25
CA GLY A 124 -15.64 15.79 -5.77
C GLY A 124 -15.67 14.61 -4.81
N ALA A 125 -14.94 13.54 -5.14
CA ALA A 125 -14.91 12.33 -4.31
C ALA A 125 -14.40 12.61 -2.88
N THR A 126 -13.47 13.55 -2.72
CA THR A 126 -12.87 13.92 -1.42
C THR A 126 -13.11 15.39 -1.06
N GLU A 127 -13.99 16.06 -1.79
CA GLU A 127 -14.24 17.49 -1.70
C GLU A 127 -15.71 17.71 -1.35
N PRO A 128 -16.01 18.14 -0.10
CA PRO A 128 -17.37 18.49 0.25
C PRO A 128 -17.81 19.80 -0.40
N ALA A 129 -19.10 19.92 -0.68
CA ALA A 129 -19.76 21.18 -0.99
C ALA A 129 -20.29 21.85 0.28
N ALA A 130 -20.73 23.10 0.17
CA ALA A 130 -21.29 23.85 1.30
C ALA A 130 -22.56 23.21 1.89
N SER A 131 -23.32 22.47 1.07
CA SER A 131 -24.53 21.76 1.48
C SER A 131 -24.30 20.30 1.90
N THR A 132 -23.05 19.81 1.89
CA THR A 132 -22.74 18.45 2.31
C THR A 132 -22.90 18.33 3.84
N PRO A 133 -23.58 17.29 4.37
CA PRO A 133 -23.71 17.09 5.81
C PRO A 133 -22.35 17.02 6.51
N ASP A 134 -22.26 17.55 7.74
CA ASP A 134 -20.98 17.72 8.45
C ASP A 134 -20.19 16.43 8.63
N ASP A 135 -20.89 15.33 8.90
CA ASP A 135 -20.31 14.04 9.18
C ASP A 135 -19.74 13.36 7.92
N VAL A 136 -20.40 13.57 6.77
CA VAL A 136 -19.95 13.19 5.41
C VAL A 136 -18.79 14.07 4.97
N ALA A 137 -18.90 15.38 5.18
CA ALA A 137 -17.86 16.34 4.83
C ALA A 137 -16.57 16.07 5.61
N ALA A 138 -16.67 15.68 6.88
CA ALA A 138 -15.52 15.25 7.68
C ALA A 138 -14.85 14.00 7.09
N ALA A 139 -15.63 13.03 6.63
CA ALA A 139 -15.10 11.82 6.00
C ALA A 139 -14.39 12.13 4.68
N GLN A 140 -14.97 12.97 3.81
CA GLN A 140 -14.35 13.42 2.57
C GLN A 140 -13.01 14.14 2.81
N ARG A 141 -12.96 15.02 3.81
CA ARG A 141 -11.71 15.72 4.19
C ARG A 141 -10.62 14.75 4.64
N GLN A 142 -10.95 13.71 5.39
CA GLN A 142 -9.98 12.70 5.80
C GLN A 142 -9.52 11.84 4.61
N LEU A 143 -10.45 11.43 3.74
CA LEU A 143 -10.13 10.74 2.49
C LEU A 143 -9.22 11.57 1.59
N ARG A 144 -9.33 12.90 1.61
CA ARG A 144 -8.44 13.78 0.83
C ARG A 144 -6.97 13.58 1.18
N TYR A 145 -6.66 13.31 2.44
CA TYR A 145 -5.30 13.01 2.87
C TYR A 145 -4.94 11.54 2.60
N LEU A 146 -5.86 10.62 2.92
CA LEU A 146 -5.60 9.18 2.77
C LEU A 146 -5.40 8.75 1.32
N GLN A 147 -6.09 9.38 0.36
CA GLN A 147 -5.93 9.08 -1.06
C GLN A 147 -4.49 9.27 -1.54
N TRP A 148 -3.71 10.15 -0.89
CA TRP A 148 -2.30 10.39 -1.19
C TRP A 148 -1.36 9.63 -0.24
N ALA A 149 -1.74 9.47 1.03
CA ALA A 149 -0.98 8.66 1.97
C ALA A 149 -0.84 7.20 1.49
N LEU A 150 -1.89 6.61 0.93
CA LEU A 150 -1.89 5.22 0.46
C LEU A 150 -0.87 4.96 -0.67
N PRO A 151 -0.85 5.73 -1.78
CA PRO A 151 0.18 5.61 -2.81
C PRO A 151 1.60 5.82 -2.27
N VAL A 152 1.80 6.74 -1.33
CA VAL A 152 3.11 6.97 -0.71
C VAL A 152 3.56 5.76 0.10
N LEU A 153 2.68 5.21 0.95
CA LEU A 153 2.99 4.05 1.79
C LEU A 153 3.26 2.80 0.94
N THR A 154 2.39 2.52 -0.02
CA THR A 154 2.48 1.33 -0.89
C THR A 154 3.60 1.47 -1.93
N GLY A 155 3.83 2.65 -2.48
CA GLY A 155 4.97 2.94 -3.34
C GLY A 155 6.30 2.77 -2.59
N SER A 156 6.35 3.20 -1.32
CA SER A 156 7.51 2.95 -0.45
C SER A 156 7.77 1.45 -0.24
N LEU A 157 6.73 0.62 -0.12
CA LEU A 157 6.89 -0.84 -0.07
C LEU A 157 7.51 -1.39 -1.36
N VAL A 158 7.09 -0.90 -2.52
CA VAL A 158 7.67 -1.28 -3.82
C VAL A 158 9.15 -0.89 -3.88
N VAL A 159 9.51 0.32 -3.47
CA VAL A 159 10.91 0.80 -3.42
C VAL A 159 11.76 -0.08 -2.48
N LEU A 160 11.26 -0.38 -1.27
CA LEU A 160 11.96 -1.27 -0.35
C LEU A 160 12.05 -2.71 -0.90
N GLY A 161 11.09 -3.14 -1.73
CA GLY A 161 11.15 -4.37 -2.51
C GLY A 161 12.34 -4.39 -3.47
N ALA A 162 12.49 -3.34 -4.28
CA ALA A 162 13.61 -3.17 -5.20
C ALA A 162 14.96 -3.12 -4.46
N GLN A 163 15.04 -2.34 -3.38
CA GLN A 163 16.25 -2.26 -2.53
C GLN A 163 16.65 -3.63 -1.97
N GLN A 164 15.68 -4.44 -1.51
CA GLN A 164 15.97 -5.79 -1.03
C GLN A 164 16.45 -6.72 -2.16
N GLY A 165 15.99 -6.52 -3.39
CA GLY A 165 16.50 -7.20 -4.57
C GLY A 165 18.00 -6.92 -4.79
N GLU A 166 18.40 -5.66 -4.71
CA GLU A 166 19.80 -5.25 -4.86
C GLU A 166 20.71 -5.81 -3.76
N GLN A 167 20.24 -5.79 -2.51
CA GLN A 167 20.98 -6.37 -1.37
C GLN A 167 21.19 -7.90 -1.47
N GLN A 168 20.40 -8.60 -2.28
CA GLN A 168 20.52 -10.04 -2.50
C GLN A 168 21.55 -10.41 -3.57
N ARG A 169 22.18 -9.43 -4.26
CA ARG A 169 23.24 -9.70 -5.23
C ARG A 169 24.49 -10.29 -4.54
N PRO A 170 25.14 -11.34 -5.11
CA PRO A 170 26.26 -12.04 -4.46
C PRO A 170 27.39 -11.12 -3.99
N SER A 171 27.74 -10.09 -4.76
CA SER A 171 28.78 -9.11 -4.44
C SER A 171 28.45 -8.27 -3.19
N GLN A 172 27.18 -7.90 -3.01
CA GLN A 172 26.71 -7.12 -1.85
C GLN A 172 26.65 -7.98 -0.59
N VAL A 173 26.30 -9.27 -0.73
CA VAL A 173 26.31 -10.23 0.39
C VAL A 173 27.74 -10.43 0.90
N ILE A 174 28.72 -10.61 -0.01
CA ILE A 174 30.13 -10.77 0.35
C ILE A 174 30.69 -9.51 1.01
N ALA A 175 30.41 -8.31 0.45
CA ALA A 175 30.80 -7.04 1.05
C ALA A 175 30.19 -6.83 2.45
N GLY A 176 28.92 -7.19 2.62
CA GLY A 176 28.21 -7.11 3.90
C GLY A 176 28.85 -7.99 4.98
N VAL A 177 29.18 -9.25 4.64
CA VAL A 177 29.88 -10.17 5.55
C VAL A 177 31.27 -9.65 5.92
N GLY A 178 32.04 -9.16 4.93
CA GLY A 178 33.37 -8.57 5.18
C GLY A 178 33.33 -7.39 6.15
N SER A 179 32.36 -6.48 5.97
CA SER A 179 32.19 -5.30 6.85
C SER A 179 31.73 -5.65 8.28
N ALA A 180 31.01 -6.77 8.45
CA ALA A 180 30.55 -7.24 9.75
C ALA A 180 31.68 -7.91 10.53
N ILE A 181 32.56 -8.66 9.84
CA ILE A 181 33.75 -9.26 10.43
C ILE A 181 34.75 -8.15 10.83
N ALA A 182 35.02 -7.19 9.95
CA ALA A 182 35.94 -6.08 10.25
C ALA A 182 35.54 -5.29 11.52
N ARG A 183 34.24 -5.05 11.72
CA ARG A 183 33.72 -4.38 12.94
C ARG A 183 33.82 -5.21 14.21
N ARG A 184 33.89 -6.54 14.10
CA ARG A 184 34.02 -7.45 15.25
C ARG A 184 35.47 -7.71 15.66
N VAL A 185 36.41 -7.49 14.75
CA VAL A 185 37.85 -7.73 14.98
C VAL A 185 38.58 -6.41 15.31
N GLY A 186 38.05 -5.27 14.86
CA GLY A 186 38.61 -3.94 15.10
C GLY A 186 38.03 -3.17 16.29
N GLY A 187 37.21 -3.79 17.13
CA GLY A 187 36.68 -3.23 18.39
C GLY A 187 36.91 -4.19 19.53
#